data_AF-A0A6B3IUZ5-F1
#
_entry.id   AF-A0A6B3IUZ5-F1
#
_cell.length_a   1.000
_cell.length_b   1.000
_cell.length_c   1.000
_cell.angle_alpha   90.00
_cell.angle_beta   90.00
_cell.angle_gamma   90.00
#
_symmetry.space_group_name_H-M   'P 1'
#
loop_
_entity.id
_entity.type
_entity.pdbx_description
1 polymer ?
#
loop_
_entity_poly.entity_id
_entity_poly.type
_entity_poly.pdbx_seq_one_letter_code
_entity_poly.pdbx_strand_id
1 'polypeptide(L)'
;GRVTSFTVLQEAPALPAGAKGEPTLRPHRIAIGAYDLDENGKLVRADRIELDVDGERTAVPDLVGKARPAVVLLNDDDLSYAKVRLDEESLRVVTEHLGDFTESLPRALCWASAWDMTR
;
A
#
# COMPACT_ATOMS: atom_id res chain seq x y z
N GLY A 1 8.76 -3.37 -15.54
CA GLY A 1 8.81 -2.02 -16.16
C GLY A 1 9.49 -1.04 -15.22
N ARG A 2 9.70 0.23 -15.63
CA ARG A 2 10.14 1.30 -14.71
C ARG A 2 8.95 2.18 -14.33
N VAL A 3 8.96 2.70 -13.11
CA VAL A 3 7.95 3.64 -12.62
C VAL A 3 8.20 5.00 -13.27
N THR A 4 7.25 5.50 -14.05
CA THR A 4 7.32 6.84 -14.68
C THR A 4 6.68 7.92 -13.84
N SER A 5 5.71 7.55 -12.99
CA SER A 5 5.06 8.39 -12.00
C SER A 5 4.50 7.53 -10.89
N PHE A 6 4.49 8.04 -9.66
CA PHE A 6 3.81 7.41 -8.54
C PHE A 6 3.09 8.47 -7.70
N THR A 7 1.83 8.22 -7.35
CA THR A 7 1.01 9.13 -6.53
C THR A 7 0.14 8.29 -5.62
N VAL A 8 0.20 8.55 -4.31
CA VAL A 8 -0.73 8.01 -3.33
C VAL A 8 -2.01 8.84 -3.38
N LEU A 9 -3.15 8.16 -3.44
CA LEU A 9 -4.46 8.78 -3.36
C LEU A 9 -5.04 8.58 -1.96
N GLN A 10 -5.58 9.64 -1.38
CA GLN A 10 -6.33 9.59 -0.14
C GLN A 10 -7.78 9.94 -0.42
N GLU A 11 -8.69 9.13 0.12
CA GLU A 11 -10.13 9.35 0.01
C GLU A 11 -10.74 9.47 1.42
N ALA A 12 -11.76 10.32 1.54
CA ALA A 12 -12.62 10.40 2.71
C ALA A 12 -14.03 9.97 2.32
N PRO A 13 -14.42 8.69 2.55
CA PRO A 13 -15.74 8.20 2.20
C PRO A 13 -16.85 8.96 2.93
N ALA A 14 -18.03 8.99 2.30
CA ALA A 14 -19.23 9.52 2.94
C ALA A 14 -19.49 8.85 4.28
N LEU A 15 -19.92 9.64 5.27
CA LEU A 15 -20.29 9.12 6.57
C LEU A 15 -21.49 8.18 6.46
N PRO A 16 -21.54 7.10 7.27
CA PRO A 16 -22.68 6.20 7.28
C PRO A 16 -23.95 6.93 7.75
N ALA A 17 -25.11 6.44 7.33
CA ALA A 17 -26.39 7.03 7.69
C ALA A 17 -26.55 7.19 9.21
N GLY A 18 -26.90 8.40 9.65
CA GLY A 18 -27.08 8.73 11.08
C GLY A 18 -25.80 9.19 11.80
N ALA A 19 -24.63 9.11 11.18
CA ALA A 19 -23.42 9.73 11.71
C ALA A 19 -23.44 11.26 11.52
N LYS A 20 -22.81 11.98 12.45
CA LYS A 20 -22.65 13.44 12.43
C LYS A 20 -21.23 13.81 12.01
N GLY A 21 -21.07 14.90 11.27
CA GLY A 21 -19.78 15.43 10.80
C GLY A 21 -19.71 15.51 9.29
N GLU A 22 -18.49 15.66 8.76
CA GLU A 22 -18.20 15.71 7.33
C GLU A 22 -17.04 14.77 6.98
N PRO A 23 -17.04 14.13 5.80
CA PRO A 23 -15.89 13.39 5.29
C PRO A 23 -14.66 14.29 5.25
N THR A 24 -13.60 13.90 5.94
CA THR A 24 -12.40 14.72 6.10
C THR A 24 -11.15 13.89 5.81
N LEU A 25 -10.28 14.40 4.95
CA LEU A 25 -8.94 13.87 4.74
C LEU A 25 -8.07 14.22 5.94
N ARG A 26 -7.35 13.24 6.46
CA ARG A 26 -6.48 13.41 7.63
C ARG A 26 -5.04 13.15 7.24
N PRO A 27 -4.08 14.00 7.62
CA PRO A 27 -2.68 13.69 7.37
C PRO A 27 -2.30 12.34 7.99
N HIS A 28 -1.58 11.51 7.23
CA HIS A 28 -1.04 10.24 7.70
C HIS A 28 0.47 10.18 7.45
N ARG A 29 1.23 9.76 8.45
CA ARG A 29 2.59 9.25 8.26
C ARG A 29 2.47 7.77 7.87
N ILE A 30 2.99 7.40 6.70
CA ILE A 30 3.00 6.00 6.25
C ILE A 30 4.37 5.60 5.73
N ALA A 31 4.65 4.30 5.69
CA ALA A 31 5.70 3.76 4.84
C ALA A 31 5.08 3.09 3.60
N ILE A 32 5.76 3.19 2.47
CA ILE A 32 5.50 2.42 1.25
C ILE A 32 6.58 1.35 1.17
N GLY A 33 6.17 0.09 1.30
CA GLY A 33 7.04 -1.06 1.10
C GLY A 33 7.03 -1.51 -0.35
N ALA A 34 8.21 -1.68 -0.93
CA ALA A 34 8.41 -2.29 -2.25
C ALA A 34 8.96 -3.70 -2.06
N TYR A 35 8.25 -4.72 -2.54
CA TYR A 35 8.63 -6.11 -2.38
C TYR A 35 8.85 -6.78 -3.72
N ASP A 36 9.89 -7.60 -3.79
CA ASP A 36 10.25 -8.43 -4.94
C ASP A 36 10.42 -9.87 -4.51
N LEU A 37 10.24 -10.79 -5.47
CA LEU A 37 10.59 -12.20 -5.28
C LEU A 37 12.10 -12.34 -5.37
N ASP A 38 12.70 -12.98 -4.37
CA ASP A 38 14.09 -13.42 -4.44
C ASP A 38 14.24 -14.68 -5.30
N GLU A 39 15.48 -15.16 -5.46
CA GLU A 39 15.81 -16.36 -6.22
C GLU A 39 15.16 -17.65 -5.69
N ASN A 40 14.70 -17.66 -4.44
CA ASN A 40 14.03 -18.78 -3.79
C ASN A 40 12.49 -18.64 -3.82
N GLY A 41 11.98 -17.60 -4.51
CA GLY A 41 10.55 -17.30 -4.57
C GLY A 41 9.98 -16.70 -3.29
N LYS A 42 10.81 -16.07 -2.43
CA LYS A 42 10.36 -15.36 -1.24
C LYS A 42 10.16 -13.88 -1.51
N LEU A 43 9.03 -13.34 -1.03
CA LEU A 43 8.75 -11.91 -1.10
C LEU A 43 9.54 -11.19 0.00
N VAL A 44 10.53 -10.42 -0.43
CA VAL A 44 11.44 -9.66 0.43
C VAL A 44 11.27 -8.17 0.17
N ARG A 45 11.40 -7.35 1.22
CA ARG A 45 11.34 -5.89 1.09
C ARG A 45 12.63 -5.40 0.43
N ALA A 46 12.53 -4.88 -0.78
CA ALA A 46 13.65 -4.33 -1.56
C ALA A 46 13.88 -2.84 -1.28
N ASP A 47 12.81 -2.11 -0.96
CA ASP A 47 12.88 -0.68 -0.65
C ASP A 47 11.76 -0.29 0.32
N ARG A 48 11.97 0.81 1.04
CA ARG A 48 11.03 1.38 2.00
C ARG A 48 11.11 2.89 1.95
N ILE A 49 9.98 3.53 1.68
CA ILE A 49 9.88 4.99 1.59
C ILE A 49 8.86 5.47 2.60
N GLU A 50 9.32 6.25 3.58
CA GLU A 50 8.44 6.85 4.59
C GLU A 50 8.13 8.29 4.20
N LEU A 51 6.84 8.66 4.21
CA LEU A 51 6.38 9.99 3.86
C LEU A 51 5.09 10.36 4.58
N ASP A 52 4.78 11.65 4.58
CA ASP A 52 3.47 12.16 4.96
C ASP A 52 2.56 12.19 3.73
N VAL A 53 1.36 11.62 3.86
CA VAL A 53 0.25 11.78 2.93
C VAL A 53 -0.67 12.87 3.48
N ASP A 54 -0.75 13.99 2.79
CA ASP A 54 -1.56 15.15 3.18
C ASP A 54 -2.40 15.62 1.99
N GLY A 55 -3.70 15.33 2.05
CA GLY A 55 -4.67 15.63 1.01
C GLY A 55 -4.84 14.51 -0.02
N GLU A 56 -5.68 14.78 -1.03
CA GLU A 56 -6.17 13.75 -1.96
C GLU A 56 -5.09 13.09 -2.80
N ARG A 57 -3.99 13.80 -3.08
CA ARG A 57 -2.93 13.36 -3.99
C ARG A 57 -1.57 13.72 -3.42
N THR A 58 -0.78 12.72 -3.10
CA THR A 58 0.61 12.89 -2.65
C THR A 58 1.56 12.23 -3.64
N ALA A 59 2.37 13.03 -4.33
CA ALA A 59 3.37 12.52 -5.27
C ALA A 59 4.54 11.87 -4.53
N VAL A 60 5.06 10.76 -5.05
CA VAL A 60 6.19 10.04 -4.46
C VAL A 60 7.34 9.98 -5.48
N PRO A 61 8.12 11.07 -5.61
CA PRO A 61 9.19 11.15 -6.61
C PRO A 61 10.29 10.10 -6.40
N ASP A 62 10.49 9.64 -5.16
CA ASP A 62 11.51 8.66 -4.81
C ASP A 62 11.31 7.28 -5.47
N LEU A 63 10.12 6.97 -5.98
CA LEU A 63 9.86 5.77 -6.75
C LEU A 63 10.10 5.95 -8.25
N VAL A 64 10.15 7.19 -8.75
CA VAL A 64 10.28 7.46 -10.18
C VAL A 64 11.65 7.03 -10.68
N GLY A 65 11.67 6.34 -11.82
CA GLY A 65 12.88 5.79 -12.43
C GLY A 65 13.31 4.44 -11.85
N LYS A 66 12.81 4.03 -10.68
CA LYS A 66 13.07 2.69 -10.13
C LYS A 66 12.36 1.60 -10.94
N ALA A 67 12.87 0.38 -10.86
CA ALA A 67 12.13 -0.77 -11.35
C ALA A 67 10.81 -0.86 -10.57
N ARG A 68 9.71 -1.18 -11.27
CA ARG A 68 8.44 -1.44 -10.60
C ARG A 68 8.62 -2.72 -9.76
N PRO A 69 8.42 -2.69 -8.43
CA PRO A 69 8.50 -3.89 -7.60
C PRO A 69 7.36 -4.86 -7.91
N ALA A 70 7.45 -6.11 -7.50
CA ALA A 70 6.37 -7.08 -7.65
C ALA A 70 5.11 -6.71 -6.83
N VAL A 71 5.30 -6.20 -5.61
CA VAL A 71 4.22 -5.70 -4.74
C VAL A 71 4.57 -4.32 -4.21
N VAL A 72 3.62 -3.39 -4.27
CA VAL A 72 3.64 -2.11 -3.56
C VAL A 72 2.63 -2.18 -2.42
N LEU A 73 3.13 -2.09 -1.18
CA LEU A 73 2.30 -2.06 0.03
C LEU A 73 2.30 -0.67 0.62
N LEU A 74 1.15 0.01 0.62
CA LEU A 74 0.97 1.27 1.35
C LEU A 74 0.77 0.98 2.84
N ASN A 75 1.21 1.91 3.69
CA ASN A 75 1.19 1.79 5.15
C ASN A 75 1.90 0.52 5.65
N ASP A 76 3.02 0.18 5.01
CA ASP A 76 3.96 -0.79 5.55
C ASP A 76 4.44 -0.37 6.95
N ASP A 77 4.84 -1.34 7.76
CA ASP A 77 5.07 -1.22 9.21
C ASP A 77 3.86 -0.71 10.04
N ASP A 78 2.68 -0.53 9.42
CA ASP A 78 1.42 -0.13 10.08
C ASP A 78 1.52 1.16 10.92
N LEU A 79 2.16 2.20 10.38
CA LEU A 79 2.43 3.46 11.10
C LEU A 79 1.18 4.30 11.38
N SER A 80 0.08 4.06 10.67
CA SER A 80 -1.18 4.76 10.85
C SER A 80 -2.39 3.86 10.63
N TYR A 81 -3.56 4.27 11.11
CA TYR A 81 -4.79 3.57 10.82
C TYR A 81 -5.34 3.98 9.45
N ALA A 82 -5.17 3.13 8.44
CA ALA A 82 -5.65 3.36 7.08
C ALA A 82 -6.16 2.07 6.44
N LYS A 83 -7.23 2.18 5.65
CA LYS A 83 -7.63 1.13 4.71
C LYS A 83 -6.84 1.30 3.42
N VAL A 84 -6.20 0.23 2.96
CA VAL A 84 -5.35 0.25 1.77
C VAL A 84 -6.04 -0.48 0.63
N ARG A 85 -5.83 0.05 -0.58
CA ARG A 85 -6.20 -0.57 -1.85
C ARG A 85 -4.92 -0.93 -2.58
N LEU A 86 -4.75 -2.23 -2.86
CA LEU A 86 -3.65 -2.70 -3.70
C LEU A 86 -3.95 -2.35 -5.16
N ASP A 87 -2.94 -1.95 -5.90
CA ASP A 87 -3.07 -1.87 -7.36
C ASP A 87 -3.17 -3.29 -7.97
N GLU A 88 -3.66 -3.38 -9.19
CA GLU A 88 -3.97 -4.65 -9.86
C GLU A 88 -2.79 -5.63 -9.90
N GLU A 89 -1.58 -5.15 -10.22
CA GLU A 89 -0.40 -6.02 -10.31
C GLU A 89 0.06 -6.48 -8.94
N SER A 90 0.03 -5.60 -7.94
CA SER A 90 0.34 -5.96 -6.55
C SER A 90 -0.66 -6.98 -6.03
N LEU A 91 -1.96 -6.81 -6.29
CA LEU A 91 -3.00 -7.76 -5.89
C LEU A 91 -2.82 -9.11 -6.56
N ARG A 92 -2.47 -9.16 -7.85
CA ARG A 92 -2.18 -10.40 -8.58
C ARG A 92 -1.05 -11.17 -7.92
N VAL A 93 0.10 -10.52 -7.67
CA VAL A 93 1.25 -11.15 -7.01
C VAL A 93 0.91 -11.58 -5.59
N VAL A 94 0.23 -10.74 -4.81
CA VAL A 94 -0.22 -11.08 -3.45
C VAL A 94 -1.13 -12.32 -3.47
N THR A 95 -2.03 -12.45 -4.44
CA THR A 95 -2.92 -13.62 -4.57
C THR A 95 -2.13 -14.91 -4.80
N GLU A 96 -1.07 -14.85 -5.60
CA GLU A 96 -0.22 -16.00 -5.93
C GLU A 96 0.79 -16.34 -4.80
N HIS A 97 1.29 -15.32 -4.09
CA HIS A 97 2.50 -15.42 -3.25
C HIS A 97 2.30 -14.94 -1.81
N LEU A 98 1.07 -14.81 -1.30
CA LEU A 98 0.84 -14.31 0.06
C LEU A 98 1.66 -15.08 1.12
N GLY A 99 1.77 -16.40 0.97
CA GLY A 99 2.53 -17.26 1.89
C GLY A 99 4.05 -17.07 1.83
N ASP A 100 4.56 -16.40 0.79
CA ASP A 100 5.99 -16.28 0.51
C ASP A 100 6.64 -15.02 1.09
N PHE A 101 5.87 -14.10 1.67
CA PHE A 101 6.42 -13.01 2.48
C PHE A 101 7.29 -13.56 3.61
N THR A 102 8.52 -13.07 3.70
CA THR A 102 9.45 -13.46 4.77
C THR A 102 9.02 -12.91 6.14
N GLU A 103 8.42 -11.72 6.15
CA GLU A 103 7.93 -11.06 7.36
C GLU A 103 6.42 -11.29 7.56
N SER A 104 6.00 -11.46 8.81
CA SER A 104 4.58 -11.73 9.14
C SER A 104 3.67 -10.52 9.01
N LEU A 105 4.17 -9.31 9.30
CA LEU A 105 3.39 -8.08 9.28
C LEU A 105 2.91 -7.69 7.88
N PRO A 106 3.78 -7.51 6.85
CA PRO A 106 3.30 -7.16 5.51
C PRO A 106 2.39 -8.23 4.91
N ARG A 107 2.59 -9.50 5.27
CA ARG A 107 1.67 -10.59 4.93
C ARG A 107 0.28 -10.37 5.52
N ALA A 108 0.20 -10.03 6.80
CA ALA A 108 -1.08 -9.75 7.47
C ALA A 108 -1.78 -8.51 6.90
N LEU A 109 -1.02 -7.45 6.60
CA LEU A 109 -1.55 -6.22 5.99
C LEU A 109 -2.09 -6.46 4.58
N CYS A 110 -1.37 -7.23 3.75
CA CYS A 110 -1.83 -7.64 2.42
C CYS A 110 -3.13 -8.47 2.51
N TRP A 111 -3.20 -9.43 3.44
CA TRP A 111 -4.41 -10.23 3.67
C TRP A 111 -5.60 -9.36 4.07
N ALA A 112 -5.43 -8.48 5.06
CA ALA A 112 -6.48 -7.59 5.53
C ALA A 112 -6.97 -6.65 4.41
N SER A 113 -6.05 -6.11 3.62
CA SER A 113 -6.36 -5.25 2.48
C SER A 113 -7.14 -6.00 1.40
N ALA A 114 -6.69 -7.19 0.99
CA ALA A 114 -7.38 -8.01 -0.01
C ALA A 114 -8.79 -8.41 0.44
N TRP A 115 -8.96 -8.76 1.72
CA TRP A 115 -10.28 -9.04 2.28
C TRP A 115 -11.21 -7.81 2.25
N ASP A 116 -10.72 -6.66 2.73
CA ASP A 116 -11.50 -5.41 2.77
C ASP A 116 -11.85 -4.87 1.36
N MET A 117 -11.04 -5.18 0.34
CA MET A 117 -11.32 -4.83 -1.06
C MET A 117 -12.53 -5.56 -1.67
N THR A 118 -13.02 -6.62 -1.03
CA THR A 118 -14.17 -7.41 -1.51
C THR A 118 -15.46 -7.15 -0.72
N ARG A 119 -15.49 -6.10 0.11
CA ARG A 119 -16.59 -5.79 1.03
C ARG A 119 -17.07 -4.35 0.96
#